data_AF-A0A8C0IU96-F1
#
_entry.id   AF-A0A8C0IU96-F1
#
_cell.length_a   1.000
_cell.length_b   1.000
_cell.length_c   1.000
_cell.angle_alpha   90.00
_cell.angle_beta   90.00
_cell.angle_gamma   90.00
#
_symmetry.space_group_name_H-M   'P 1'
#
loop_
_entity.id
_entity.type
_entity.pdbx_description
1 polymer ?
#
loop_
_entity_poly.entity_id
_entity_poly.type
_entity_poly.pdbx_seq_one_letter_code
_entity_poly.pdbx_strand_id
1 'polypeptide(L)'
;VLYHSEKVYTICSQIIIFFLNRYGYHITKASYFICHDPKTIKELFENLRNYDGKNTYPKSCGKFKVSGVRDLTTGYDSSQPDQKAVLPTSKSSQMITFTFANGGVATMRTSGTEPKIKYYAELCAPPGNSDPDQLNKELDELVSAIEEYFFQPEKNKLQPKAE
;
A
#
# COMPACT_ATOMS: atom_id res chain seq x y z
N VAL A 1 11.78 -40.38 -32.55
CA VAL A 1 11.48 -38.99 -32.94
C VAL A 1 11.33 -38.17 -31.68
N LEU A 2 12.34 -37.37 -31.33
CA LEU A 2 12.28 -36.46 -30.18
C LEU A 2 11.53 -35.20 -30.64
N TYR A 3 10.30 -35.02 -30.15
CA TYR A 3 9.57 -33.77 -30.34
C TYR A 3 10.19 -32.72 -29.43
N HIS A 4 10.95 -31.78 -30.00
CA HIS A 4 11.30 -30.53 -29.33
C HIS A 4 10.15 -29.55 -29.61
N SER A 5 9.26 -29.36 -28.64
CA SER A 5 8.26 -28.28 -28.70
C SER A 5 8.95 -26.98 -28.28
N GLU A 6 9.44 -26.20 -29.23
CA GLU A 6 9.88 -24.84 -28.94
C GLU A 6 8.65 -24.01 -28.54
N LYS A 7 8.60 -23.57 -27.27
CA LYS A 7 7.60 -22.59 -26.84
C LYS A 7 7.90 -21.27 -27.53
N VAL A 8 7.10 -20.92 -28.53
CA VAL A 8 7.19 -19.62 -29.20
C VAL A 8 6.53 -18.56 -28.31
N TYR A 9 7.35 -17.74 -27.68
CA TYR A 9 6.88 -16.60 -26.89
C TYR A 9 6.78 -15.35 -27.77
N THR A 10 5.72 -14.56 -27.59
CA THR A 10 5.65 -13.22 -28.17
C THR A 10 6.77 -12.33 -27.63
N ILE A 11 7.14 -11.28 -28.37
CA ILE A 11 8.13 -10.29 -27.90
C ILE A 11 7.72 -9.72 -26.54
N CYS A 12 6.43 -9.42 -26.36
CA CYS A 12 5.88 -8.96 -25.08
C CYS A 12 6.16 -9.97 -23.95
N SER A 13 5.90 -11.25 -24.18
CA SER A 13 6.16 -12.30 -23.18
C SER A 13 7.65 -12.42 -22.86
N GLN A 14 8.53 -12.31 -23.85
CA GLN A 14 9.99 -12.35 -23.64
C GLN A 14 10.47 -11.16 -22.81
N ILE A 15 9.96 -9.96 -23.10
CA ILE A 15 10.27 -8.75 -22.33
C ILE A 15 9.78 -8.88 -20.88
N ILE A 16 8.54 -9.35 -20.67
CA ILE A 16 8.00 -9.59 -19.33
C ILE A 16 8.87 -10.59 -18.56
N ILE A 17 9.21 -11.73 -19.18
CA ILE A 17 10.07 -12.75 -18.56
C ILE A 17 11.45 -12.16 -18.22
N PHE A 18 12.04 -11.32 -19.08
CA PHE A 18 13.31 -10.66 -18.80
C PHE A 18 13.21 -9.76 -17.55
N PHE A 19 12.19 -8.90 -17.47
CA PHE A 19 12.00 -8.01 -16.32
C PHE A 19 11.72 -8.79 -15.02
N LEU A 20 10.86 -9.81 -15.08
CA LEU A 20 10.55 -10.66 -13.92
C LEU A 20 11.79 -11.39 -13.40
N ASN A 21 12.64 -11.92 -14.29
CA ASN A 21 13.89 -12.56 -13.89
C ASN A 21 14.91 -11.56 -13.34
N ARG A 22 14.92 -10.31 -13.85
CA ARG A 22 15.93 -9.33 -13.46
C ARG A 22 15.58 -8.52 -12.22
N TYR A 23 14.29 -8.25 -12.01
CA TYR A 23 13.79 -7.33 -10.98
C TYR A 23 12.70 -7.91 -10.09
N GLY A 24 12.23 -9.12 -10.38
CA GLY A 24 11.20 -9.81 -9.60
C GLY A 24 9.78 -9.39 -9.99
N TYR A 25 8.82 -9.79 -9.17
CA TYR A 25 7.40 -9.49 -9.38
C TYR A 25 6.98 -8.23 -8.64
N HIS A 26 6.28 -7.34 -9.33
CA HIS A 26 5.77 -6.09 -8.80
C HIS A 26 4.27 -6.05 -9.13
N ILE A 27 3.44 -6.18 -8.10
CA ILE A 27 1.98 -6.17 -8.24
C ILE A 27 1.41 -5.04 -7.39
N THR A 28 0.33 -4.42 -7.89
CA THR A 28 -0.28 -3.25 -7.26
C THR A 28 -1.80 -3.35 -7.30
N LYS A 29 -2.45 -2.95 -6.21
CA LYS A 29 -3.89 -2.72 -6.10
C LYS A 29 -4.15 -1.29 -5.66
N ALA A 30 -5.02 -0.60 -6.37
CA ALA A 30 -5.38 0.78 -6.09
C ALA A 30 -6.91 0.91 -6.03
N SER A 31 -7.41 1.58 -5.00
CA SER A 31 -8.83 1.86 -4.84
C SER A 31 -9.05 3.14 -4.04
N TYR A 32 -10.30 3.44 -3.75
CA TYR A 32 -10.67 4.58 -2.94
C TYR A 32 -11.99 4.34 -2.21
N PHE A 33 -12.14 5.07 -1.11
CA PHE A 33 -13.41 5.29 -0.44
C PHE A 33 -13.89 6.72 -0.68
N ILE A 34 -15.21 6.89 -0.72
CA ILE A 34 -15.85 8.21 -0.72
C ILE A 34 -16.17 8.58 0.73
N CYS A 35 -15.77 9.79 1.12
CA CYS A 35 -16.04 10.37 2.44
C CYS A 35 -16.30 11.87 2.28
N HIS A 36 -17.56 12.28 2.48
CA HIS A 36 -17.97 13.68 2.33
C HIS A 36 -17.69 14.54 3.57
N ASP A 37 -17.35 13.94 4.71
CA ASP A 37 -17.06 14.65 5.94
C ASP A 37 -15.53 14.81 6.15
N PRO A 38 -14.97 16.03 5.99
CA PRO A 38 -13.56 16.27 6.23
C PRO A 38 -13.13 15.97 7.67
N LYS A 39 -14.05 16.06 8.63
CA LYS A 39 -13.76 15.78 10.05
C LYS A 39 -13.46 14.29 10.25
N THR A 40 -14.29 13.43 9.70
CA THR A 40 -14.06 11.97 9.68
C THR A 40 -12.72 11.59 9.04
N ILE A 41 -12.36 12.22 7.92
CA ILE A 41 -11.04 12.01 7.29
C ILE A 41 -9.92 12.42 8.26
N LYS A 42 -10.03 13.60 8.87
CA LYS A 42 -9.03 14.10 9.81
C LYS A 42 -8.89 13.14 11.01
N GLU A 43 -10.01 12.75 11.62
CA GLU A 43 -10.05 11.81 12.75
C GLU A 43 -9.43 10.45 12.38
N LEU A 44 -9.72 9.91 11.19
CA LEU A 44 -9.12 8.66 10.69
C LEU A 44 -7.59 8.73 10.66
N PHE A 45 -7.03 9.78 10.05
CA PHE A 45 -5.57 9.93 9.97
C PHE A 45 -4.95 10.31 11.32
N GLU A 46 -5.65 11.04 12.19
CA GLU A 46 -5.20 11.33 13.55
C GLU A 46 -5.16 10.07 14.42
N ASN A 47 -6.13 9.16 14.26
CA ASN A 47 -6.13 7.85 14.93
C ASN A 47 -4.93 7.00 14.49
N LEU A 48 -4.57 7.01 13.20
CA LEU A 48 -3.36 6.32 12.71
C LEU A 48 -2.07 6.95 13.25
N ARG A 49 -2.03 8.26 13.49
CA ARG A 49 -0.87 8.93 14.08
C ARG A 49 -0.75 8.73 15.59
N ASN A 50 -1.86 8.38 16.25
CA ASN A 50 -1.95 8.24 17.69
C ASN A 50 -2.49 6.87 18.12
N TYR A 51 -2.04 5.83 17.44
CA TYR A 51 -2.63 4.49 17.47
C TYR A 51 -2.60 3.83 18.86
N ASP A 52 -1.44 3.84 19.52
CA ASP A 52 -1.20 3.31 20.88
C ASP A 52 -0.79 4.41 21.87
N GLY A 53 -1.15 5.67 21.58
CA GLY A 53 -0.69 6.85 22.34
C GLY A 53 -0.23 7.99 21.43
N LYS A 54 0.35 9.04 22.03
CA LYS A 54 0.73 10.24 21.27
C LYS A 54 1.89 9.96 20.31
N ASN A 55 1.72 10.30 19.03
CA ASN A 55 2.72 10.12 17.97
C ASN A 55 3.22 8.68 17.81
N THR A 56 2.35 7.70 18.06
CA THR A 56 2.65 6.28 17.84
C THR A 56 1.85 5.77 16.64
N TYR A 57 2.54 5.35 15.59
CA TYR A 57 1.92 4.72 14.42
C TYR A 57 1.67 3.22 14.66
N PRO A 58 0.74 2.59 13.92
CA PRO A 58 0.50 1.16 14.00
C PRO A 58 1.79 0.35 13.78
N LYS A 59 2.03 -0.63 14.65
CA LYS A 59 3.14 -1.60 14.51
C LYS A 59 2.75 -2.82 13.68
N SER A 60 1.46 -3.00 13.42
CA SER A 60 0.89 -4.08 12.62
C SER A 60 -0.44 -3.67 11.99
N CYS A 61 -0.81 -4.38 10.92
CA CYS A 61 -2.10 -4.30 10.24
C CYS A 61 -2.61 -5.74 10.08
N GLY A 62 -3.52 -6.17 10.96
CA GLY A 62 -3.85 -7.59 11.09
C GLY A 62 -2.59 -8.43 11.34
N LYS A 63 -2.34 -9.43 10.49
CA LYS A 63 -1.13 -10.28 10.54
C LYS A 63 0.14 -9.62 9.99
N PHE A 64 0.03 -8.51 9.28
CA PHE A 64 1.15 -7.88 8.60
C PHE A 64 1.89 -6.93 9.55
N LYS A 65 3.17 -7.23 9.82
CA LYS A 65 4.02 -6.39 10.66
C LYS A 65 4.45 -5.14 9.89
N VAL A 66 4.25 -3.96 10.47
CA VAL A 66 4.76 -2.69 9.94
C VAL A 66 6.25 -2.60 10.29
N SER A 67 7.06 -2.36 9.26
CA SER A 67 8.51 -2.20 9.34
C SER A 67 8.96 -0.75 9.16
N GLY A 68 8.13 0.08 8.51
CA GLY A 68 8.40 1.49 8.30
C GLY A 68 7.12 2.29 8.10
N VAL A 69 7.20 3.56 8.45
CA VAL A 69 6.17 4.58 8.27
C VAL A 69 6.79 5.85 7.75
N ARG A 70 6.14 6.44 6.74
CA ARG A 70 6.39 7.78 6.24
C ARG A 70 5.08 8.55 6.21
N ASP A 71 5.02 9.69 6.89
CA ASP A 71 3.87 10.58 6.91
C ASP A 71 4.27 11.94 6.37
N LEU A 72 3.86 12.22 5.13
CA LEU A 72 4.17 13.49 4.46
C LEU A 72 3.26 14.64 4.91
N THR A 73 2.27 14.37 5.76
CA THR A 73 1.50 15.42 6.43
C THR A 73 2.28 16.04 7.59
N THR A 74 2.95 15.19 8.39
CA THR A 74 3.75 15.63 9.55
C THR A 74 5.22 15.82 9.24
N GLY A 75 5.71 15.19 8.15
CA GLY A 75 7.12 15.15 7.80
C GLY A 75 7.90 14.07 8.54
N TYR A 76 7.23 13.09 9.13
CA TYR A 76 7.86 11.96 9.79
C TYR A 76 8.26 10.89 8.77
N ASP A 77 9.47 10.33 8.89
CA ASP A 77 9.89 9.17 8.11
C ASP A 77 10.84 8.29 8.93
N SER A 78 10.32 7.17 9.43
CA SER A 78 11.10 6.21 10.23
C SER A 78 12.28 5.56 9.51
N SER A 79 12.34 5.62 8.18
CA SER A 79 13.47 5.09 7.41
C SER A 79 14.68 6.02 7.41
N GLN A 80 14.52 7.27 7.86
CA GLN A 80 15.58 8.27 7.87
C GLN A 80 16.26 8.33 9.25
N PRO A 81 17.59 8.52 9.32
CA PRO A 81 18.32 8.57 10.59
C PRO A 81 17.81 9.62 11.58
N ASP A 82 17.35 10.78 11.08
CA ASP A 82 16.78 11.87 11.88
C ASP A 82 15.25 11.82 11.99
N GLN A 83 14.64 10.76 11.45
CA GLN A 83 13.20 10.52 11.38
C GLN A 83 12.40 11.60 10.61
N LYS A 84 13.06 12.35 9.73
CA LYS A 84 12.41 13.38 8.92
C LYS A 84 12.31 12.98 7.46
N ALA A 85 11.16 13.25 6.86
CA ALA A 85 10.94 13.01 5.45
C ALA A 85 11.85 13.90 4.59
N VAL A 86 12.54 13.28 3.64
CA VAL A 86 13.32 13.97 2.60
C VAL A 86 12.40 14.53 1.51
N LEU A 87 11.23 13.92 1.32
CA LEU A 87 10.24 14.33 0.35
C LEU A 87 9.44 15.56 0.83
N PRO A 88 8.92 16.39 -0.10
CA PRO A 88 8.09 17.54 0.25
C PRO A 88 6.89 17.15 1.12
N THR A 89 6.66 17.93 2.17
CA THR A 89 5.57 17.72 3.13
C THR A 89 4.47 18.75 2.96
N SER A 90 3.23 18.38 3.25
CA SER A 90 2.10 19.30 3.21
C SER A 90 1.12 19.02 4.34
N LYS A 91 1.01 19.97 5.28
CA LYS A 91 0.07 19.89 6.41
C LYS A 91 -1.39 19.97 6.00
N SER A 92 -1.68 20.46 4.80
CA SER A 92 -3.04 20.59 4.26
C SER A 92 -3.53 19.33 3.54
N SER A 93 -2.66 18.33 3.32
CA SER A 93 -3.03 17.06 2.68
C SER A 93 -2.67 15.87 3.55
N GLN A 94 -3.56 14.90 3.66
CA GLN A 94 -3.31 13.67 4.40
C GLN A 94 -2.57 12.66 3.49
N MET A 95 -1.40 12.18 3.91
CA MET A 95 -0.68 11.13 3.20
C MET A 95 0.25 10.35 4.14
N ILE A 96 -0.05 9.06 4.31
CA ILE A 96 0.78 8.14 5.10
C ILE A 96 1.10 6.92 4.24
N THR A 97 2.36 6.53 4.21
CA THR A 97 2.87 5.31 3.59
C THR A 97 3.39 4.37 4.67
N PHE A 98 2.91 3.13 4.65
CA PHE A 98 3.37 2.04 5.50
C PHE A 98 4.18 1.05 4.67
N THR A 99 5.32 0.62 5.19
CA THR A 99 6.13 -0.47 4.64
C THR A 99 6.02 -1.66 5.57
N PHE A 100 5.73 -2.83 5.03
CA PHE A 100 5.50 -4.07 5.77
C PHE A 100 6.69 -5.02 5.65
N ALA A 101 6.88 -5.87 6.67
CA ALA A 101 8.02 -6.79 6.75
C ALA A 101 8.05 -7.84 5.62
N ASN A 102 6.90 -8.13 4.99
CA ASN A 102 6.80 -9.01 3.83
C ASN A 102 7.16 -8.31 2.50
N GLY A 103 7.60 -7.05 2.53
CA GLY A 103 7.90 -6.26 1.33
C GLY A 103 6.69 -5.51 0.77
N GLY A 104 5.51 -5.62 1.40
CA GLY A 104 4.34 -4.83 1.03
C GLY A 104 4.54 -3.34 1.33
N VAL A 105 3.97 -2.48 0.50
CA VAL A 105 3.92 -1.03 0.74
C VAL A 105 2.50 -0.55 0.50
N ALA A 106 1.95 0.24 1.42
CA ALA A 106 0.63 0.82 1.27
C ALA A 106 0.65 2.32 1.53
N THR A 107 0.17 3.10 0.58
CA THR A 107 0.02 4.56 0.71
C THR A 107 -1.45 4.91 0.77
N MET A 108 -1.86 5.56 1.86
CA MET A 108 -3.18 6.16 2.05
C MET A 108 -3.08 7.66 1.87
N ARG A 109 -3.97 8.26 1.06
CA ARG A 109 -3.96 9.71 0.82
C ARG A 109 -5.33 10.29 0.58
N THR A 110 -5.52 11.58 0.90
CA THR A 110 -6.69 12.32 0.43
C THR A 110 -6.54 12.76 -1.02
N SER A 111 -7.68 12.88 -1.70
CA SER A 111 -7.79 13.63 -2.95
C SER A 111 -7.93 15.12 -2.59
N GLY A 112 -7.22 16.00 -3.31
CA GLY A 112 -7.20 17.44 -2.98
C GLY A 112 -8.51 18.17 -3.33
N THR A 113 -9.23 17.69 -4.34
CA THR A 113 -10.44 18.34 -4.88
C THR A 113 -11.67 17.45 -4.81
N GLU A 114 -11.52 16.18 -4.46
CA GLU A 114 -12.62 15.21 -4.41
C GLU A 114 -12.78 14.69 -2.97
N PRO A 115 -14.01 14.34 -2.53
CA PRO A 115 -14.27 13.75 -1.22
C PRO A 115 -13.85 12.27 -1.19
N LYS A 116 -12.60 11.97 -1.57
CA LYS A 116 -12.07 10.63 -1.72
C LYS A 116 -10.83 10.42 -0.86
N ILE A 117 -10.75 9.26 -0.23
CA ILE A 117 -9.53 8.74 0.37
C ILE A 117 -9.05 7.60 -0.51
N LYS A 118 -7.91 7.79 -1.19
CA LYS A 118 -7.32 6.81 -2.10
C LYS A 118 -6.30 5.97 -1.33
N TYR A 119 -6.16 4.72 -1.73
CA TYR A 119 -5.02 3.91 -1.33
C TYR A 119 -4.39 3.18 -2.52
N TYR A 120 -3.09 2.93 -2.39
CA TYR A 120 -2.30 2.12 -3.29
C TYR A 120 -1.54 1.13 -2.43
N ALA A 121 -1.77 -0.16 -2.63
CA ALA A 121 -1.03 -1.24 -2.01
C ALA A 121 -0.21 -1.95 -3.10
N GLU A 122 1.06 -2.19 -2.83
CA GLU A 122 1.96 -2.90 -3.74
C GLU A 122 2.76 -3.95 -2.98
N LEU A 123 3.15 -5.00 -3.69
CA LEU A 123 4.02 -6.05 -3.19
C LEU A 123 5.12 -6.30 -4.23
N CYS A 124 6.36 -6.18 -3.77
CA CYS A 124 7.56 -6.40 -4.58
C CYS A 124 8.28 -7.65 -4.09
N ALA A 125 8.22 -8.73 -4.87
CA ALA A 125 8.93 -9.97 -4.58
C ALA A 125 10.25 -10.00 -5.35
N PRO A 126 11.37 -10.41 -4.71
CA PRO A 126 12.66 -10.52 -5.39
C PRO A 126 12.64 -11.61 -6.48
N PRO A 127 13.54 -11.55 -7.47
CA PRO A 127 13.70 -12.61 -8.46
C PRO A 127 13.84 -13.99 -7.81
N GLY A 128 13.20 -15.00 -8.41
CA GLY A 128 13.27 -16.39 -7.94
C GLY A 128 12.24 -16.77 -6.87
N ASN A 129 11.47 -15.81 -6.34
CA ASN A 129 10.32 -16.07 -5.49
C ASN A 129 9.04 -15.67 -6.26
N SER A 130 8.47 -16.64 -6.97
CA SER A 130 7.79 -16.36 -8.24
C SER A 130 6.49 -17.13 -8.45
N ASP A 131 5.68 -17.38 -7.41
CA ASP A 131 4.30 -17.81 -7.63
C ASP A 131 3.38 -16.58 -7.69
N PRO A 132 2.92 -16.16 -8.89
CA PRO A 132 2.08 -14.97 -9.02
C PRO A 132 0.74 -15.13 -8.30
N ASP A 133 0.20 -16.34 -8.19
CA ASP A 133 -1.09 -16.57 -7.54
C ASP A 133 -0.95 -16.39 -6.02
N GLN A 134 0.16 -16.86 -5.45
CA GLN A 134 0.49 -16.62 -4.05
C GLN A 134 0.69 -15.13 -3.76
N LEU A 135 1.42 -14.42 -4.61
CA LEU A 135 1.67 -12.98 -4.44
C LEU A 135 0.37 -12.17 -4.52
N ASN A 136 -0.50 -12.49 -5.49
CA ASN A 136 -1.81 -11.86 -5.59
C ASN A 136 -2.65 -12.13 -4.34
N LYS A 137 -2.70 -13.38 -3.87
CA LYS A 137 -3.41 -13.72 -2.63
C LYS A 137 -2.87 -12.95 -1.43
N GLU A 138 -1.55 -12.82 -1.30
CA GLU A 138 -0.93 -12.10 -0.20
C GLU A 138 -1.23 -10.59 -0.27
N LEU A 139 -1.21 -10.00 -1.46
CA LEU A 139 -1.62 -8.61 -1.67
C LEU A 139 -3.11 -8.41 -1.35
N ASP A 140 -3.96 -9.37 -1.67
CA ASP A 140 -5.40 -9.33 -1.38
C ASP A 140 -5.65 -9.32 0.13
N GLU A 141 -4.97 -10.21 0.84
CA GLU A 141 -5.03 -10.27 2.31
C GLU A 141 -4.50 -8.96 2.94
N LEU A 142 -3.46 -8.36 2.36
CA LEU A 142 -2.94 -7.07 2.81
C LEU A 142 -3.96 -5.94 2.58
N VAL A 143 -4.59 -5.90 1.41
CA VAL A 143 -5.65 -4.91 1.11
C VAL A 143 -6.82 -5.07 2.08
N SER A 144 -7.30 -6.30 2.29
CA SER A 144 -8.37 -6.55 3.27
C SER A 144 -7.99 -6.11 4.67
N ALA A 145 -6.75 -6.37 5.11
CA ALA A 145 -6.28 -5.90 6.41
C ALA A 145 -6.23 -4.37 6.50
N ILE A 146 -5.76 -3.68 5.45
CA ILE A 146 -5.73 -2.21 5.41
C ILE A 146 -7.15 -1.65 5.50
N GLU A 147 -8.09 -2.22 4.77
CA GLU A 147 -9.50 -1.81 4.81
C GLU A 147 -10.10 -2.03 6.20
N GLU A 148 -9.91 -3.21 6.79
CA GLU A 148 -10.46 -3.57 8.10
C GLU A 148 -9.83 -2.76 9.24
N TYR A 149 -8.51 -2.75 9.35
CA TYR A 149 -7.81 -2.23 10.54
C TYR A 149 -7.47 -0.75 10.44
N PHE A 150 -7.18 -0.23 9.24
CA PHE A 150 -6.76 1.17 9.09
C PHE A 150 -7.90 2.07 8.60
N PHE A 151 -8.64 1.65 7.57
CA PHE A 151 -9.77 2.45 7.08
C PHE A 151 -11.01 2.31 7.95
N GLN A 152 -11.27 1.13 8.53
CA GLN A 152 -12.44 0.86 9.39
C GLN A 152 -13.73 1.43 8.76
N PRO A 153 -14.12 1.02 7.54
CA PRO A 153 -15.10 1.72 6.72
C PRO A 153 -16.47 1.86 7.39
N GLU A 154 -16.93 0.83 8.11
CA GLU A 154 -18.20 0.90 8.85
C GLU A 154 -18.17 1.95 9.95
N LYS A 155 -17.12 1.95 10.79
CA LYS A 155 -16.94 2.92 11.89
C LYS A 155 -16.81 4.34 11.36
N ASN A 156 -16.07 4.51 10.27
CA ASN A 156 -15.78 5.80 9.66
C ASN A 156 -16.79 6.18 8.54
N LYS A 157 -17.89 5.43 8.39
CA LYS A 157 -18.96 5.69 7.41
C LYS A 157 -18.43 5.93 5.98
N LEU A 158 -17.39 5.19 5.61
CA LEU A 158 -16.75 5.28 4.31
C LEU A 158 -17.57 4.50 3.30
N GLN A 159 -17.85 5.12 2.15
CA GLN A 159 -18.57 4.44 1.07
C GLN A 159 -17.56 3.78 0.14
N PRO A 160 -17.71 2.48 -0.16
CA PRO A 160 -16.87 1.83 -1.15
C PRO A 160 -17.11 2.45 -2.53
N LYS A 161 -16.12 2.33 -3.42
CA LYS A 161 -16.30 2.62 -4.84
C LYS A 161 -17.48 1.79 -5.38
N ALA A 162 -18.43 2.44 -6.06
CA ALA A 162 -19.44 1.74 -6.83
C ALA A 162 -18.78 0.96 -7.98
N GLU A 163 -19.17 -0.31 -8.17
CA GLU A 163 -18.70 -1.16 -9.27
C GLU A 163 -19.07 -0.58 -10.64
#